data_AF-A0A952PPX7-F1
#
_entry.id   AF-A0A952PPX7-F1
#
_cell.length_a   1.000
_cell.length_b   1.000
_cell.length_c   1.000
_cell.angle_alpha   90.00
_cell.angle_beta   90.00
_cell.angle_gamma   90.00
#
_symmetry.space_group_name_H-M   'P 1'
#
loop_
_entity.id
_entity.type
_entity.pdbx_description
1 polymer ?
#
loop_
_entity_poly.entity_id
_entity_poly.type
_entity_poly.pdbx_seq_one_letter_code
_entity_poly.pdbx_strand_id
1 'polypeptide(L)'
;MVGLFIGTLLLILFSFASVSAAEKNKNFTLTIIHTNDLHAHEEPFLDKGKVVGGWAGVGQIIRNWKKQFPDAVVCDGGDMFQGSMLYSKFKGDVEVNLLNKMGYDVFTIGNHEFDDGSANLAQQLAKAKFDIISANLDPTAVPELDKLVKPSVIKTVDGKKIAFVGGVTPDLESVSKNTLQGVKLKALGADWYQPIKQEVERLQAQGLDKIILVTHCGVKCEKELAERIPGVDAIIGGHSHTRLERPLLIKHDDGTTTTVVQTGCYGRAVGLLQLSFDDKGVVRQSKYGLTDVTSKTAQAPDLKEYIDKVSEPFAKSNKEILSTATQYFEKKNSLCDTSMGDIVCDSIVDSGKEYGTTMAFQNRGGIRGILQKGPISVAQVEQVLPFENYVVYATVTGDIVKRVIEHSLIGDGPDGHFADVSGVKIIWDKSKPDGQRVVMILANDGKGNFKPLDDKATYKIAMNHYNFEGGESYDFKGATNIEKSKLRMADVMTAYLRKHPSITPMKPNRIVCVKDGALSIQNNGNLKTISMRNAPASARITIAGGTGPGVSTIYSAFPVPLANAQVLKTGLKASENGTFEWKDIQKLAQVYKGKNGKDEATWITVVAHPARGGNGHTVIAAPISIK
;
A
#
# COMPACT_ATOMS: atom_id res chain seq x y z
N MET A 1 -2.50 86.54 68.33
CA MET A 1 -2.95 86.16 66.97
C MET A 1 -1.68 86.10 66.12
N VAL A 2 -0.98 84.95 66.02
CA VAL A 2 -1.25 83.79 65.13
C VAL A 2 -1.52 84.27 63.70
N GLY A 3 -0.78 83.94 62.64
CA GLY A 3 0.36 83.04 62.44
C GLY A 3 0.49 82.76 60.92
N LEU A 4 1.72 82.69 60.40
CA LEU A 4 2.10 82.32 59.03
C LEU A 4 1.40 81.04 58.53
N PHE A 5 1.10 80.95 57.23
CA PHE A 5 1.08 79.66 56.53
C PHE A 5 1.62 79.75 55.10
N ILE A 6 2.79 79.13 54.94
CA ILE A 6 3.39 78.63 53.69
C ILE A 6 2.86 77.21 53.49
N GLY A 7 2.68 76.77 52.24
CA GLY A 7 2.80 75.34 51.93
C GLY A 7 1.72 74.74 51.03
N THR A 8 1.99 74.81 49.74
CA THR A 8 1.66 73.88 48.64
C THR A 8 1.07 72.51 49.03
N LEU A 9 -0.10 72.15 48.48
CA LEU A 9 -0.42 70.76 48.12
C LEU A 9 -1.48 70.72 47.00
N LEU A 10 -1.04 70.38 45.78
CA LEU A 10 -1.90 69.99 44.67
C LEU A 10 -2.59 68.66 45.00
N LEU A 11 -3.91 68.66 45.13
CA LEU A 11 -4.73 67.45 45.03
C LEU A 11 -5.11 67.24 43.56
N ILE A 12 -4.36 66.37 42.87
CA ILE A 12 -4.81 65.76 41.62
C ILE A 12 -5.74 64.61 42.01
N LEU A 13 -7.05 64.83 41.83
CA LEU A 13 -8.07 63.78 41.81
C LEU A 13 -7.81 62.88 40.59
N PHE A 14 -7.01 61.83 40.77
CA PHE A 14 -6.97 60.71 39.83
C PHE A 14 -8.20 59.83 40.11
N SER A 15 -9.22 59.99 39.27
CA SER A 15 -10.27 58.98 39.12
C SER A 15 -9.61 57.63 38.83
N PHE A 16 -9.78 56.68 39.75
CA PHE A 16 -9.56 55.27 39.49
C PHE A 16 -10.60 54.82 38.45
N ALA A 17 -10.35 55.11 37.17
CA ALA A 17 -10.87 54.30 36.10
C ALA A 17 -10.12 52.98 36.18
N SER A 18 -10.76 51.96 36.75
CA SER A 18 -10.39 50.57 36.55
C SER A 18 -10.38 50.31 35.04
N VAL A 19 -9.22 50.51 34.42
CA VAL A 19 -8.91 49.87 33.15
C VAL A 19 -8.84 48.39 33.50
N SER A 20 -9.98 47.71 33.44
CA SER A 20 -9.98 46.29 33.08
C SER A 20 -9.19 46.24 31.78
N ALA A 21 -7.95 45.79 31.88
CA ALA A 21 -7.23 45.30 30.73
C ALA A 21 -8.16 44.24 30.13
N ALA A 22 -8.82 44.59 29.02
CA ALA A 22 -9.39 43.60 28.15
C ALA A 22 -8.21 42.70 27.76
N GLU A 23 -8.10 41.55 28.41
CA GLU A 23 -7.26 40.47 27.91
C GLU A 23 -7.71 40.28 26.46
N LYS A 24 -6.86 40.68 25.52
CA LYS A 24 -6.96 40.18 24.16
C LYS A 24 -6.86 38.67 24.31
N ASN A 25 -8.00 37.97 24.28
CA ASN A 25 -8.05 36.51 24.21
C ASN A 25 -7.09 36.10 23.09
N LYS A 26 -5.92 35.58 23.48
CA LYS A 26 -4.99 35.00 22.52
C LYS A 26 -5.70 33.75 21.99
N ASN A 27 -6.02 33.75 20.70
CA ASN A 27 -6.45 32.54 20.01
C ASN A 27 -5.44 31.42 20.33
N PHE A 28 -5.91 30.35 20.98
CA PHE A 28 -5.08 29.20 21.33
C PHE A 28 -4.63 28.49 20.05
N THR A 29 -3.34 28.19 19.93
CA THR A 29 -2.81 27.43 18.79
C THR A 29 -2.12 26.17 19.27
N LEU A 30 -2.68 25.02 18.91
CA LEU A 30 -2.04 23.73 19.11
C LEU A 30 -1.02 23.51 18.00
N THR A 31 0.22 23.20 18.36
CA THR A 31 1.27 22.78 17.42
C THR A 31 1.56 21.30 17.62
N ILE A 32 1.45 20.52 16.54
CA ILE A 32 1.74 19.09 16.51
C ILE A 32 2.91 18.86 15.56
N ILE A 33 3.96 18.24 16.07
CA ILE A 33 5.06 17.72 15.25
C ILE A 33 4.80 16.24 15.08
N HIS A 34 4.87 15.71 13.86
CA HIS A 34 4.57 14.30 13.67
C HIS A 34 5.38 13.58 12.60
N THR A 35 5.40 12.26 12.76
CA THR A 35 5.92 11.27 11.81
C THR A 35 4.95 10.08 11.76
N ASN A 36 5.19 9.17 10.82
CA ASN A 36 4.52 7.88 10.73
C ASN A 36 5.39 6.94 9.88
N ASP A 37 5.21 5.63 10.04
CA ASP A 37 5.82 4.59 9.19
C ASP A 37 7.35 4.75 9.09
N LEU A 38 8.01 4.99 10.23
CA LEU A 38 9.47 5.16 10.28
C LEU A 38 10.21 3.86 9.91
N HIS A 39 9.59 2.70 10.16
CA HIS A 39 10.02 1.38 9.71
C HIS A 39 11.50 1.11 9.92
N ALA A 40 12.01 1.38 11.12
CA ALA A 40 13.41 1.13 11.45
C ALA A 40 14.40 1.70 10.39
N HIS A 41 14.11 2.83 9.73
CA HIS A 41 15.07 3.45 8.79
C HIS A 41 16.03 4.39 9.55
N GLU A 42 16.77 3.84 10.51
CA GLU A 42 17.56 4.63 11.46
C GLU A 42 18.71 5.35 10.77
N GLU A 43 19.31 4.69 9.78
CA GLU A 43 20.37 5.24 8.93
C GLU A 43 19.81 5.92 7.66
N PRO A 44 20.44 7.02 7.17
CA PRO A 44 20.10 7.59 5.88
C PRO A 44 20.33 6.59 4.73
N PHE A 45 19.47 6.64 3.71
CA PHE A 45 19.53 5.71 2.57
C PHE A 45 19.39 6.44 1.23
N LEU A 46 19.73 5.75 0.15
CA LEU A 46 19.63 6.28 -1.21
C LEU A 46 18.26 5.98 -1.82
N ASP A 47 17.55 7.04 -2.21
CA ASP A 47 16.30 6.98 -2.96
C ASP A 47 16.42 7.79 -4.24
N LYS A 48 16.41 7.11 -5.39
CA LYS A 48 16.53 7.71 -6.73
C LYS A 48 17.74 8.64 -6.85
N GLY A 49 18.87 8.20 -6.31
CA GLY A 49 20.14 8.93 -6.33
C GLY A 49 20.25 10.09 -5.31
N LYS A 50 19.27 10.24 -4.41
CA LYS A 50 19.30 11.25 -3.34
C LYS A 50 19.38 10.57 -1.99
N VAL A 51 20.20 11.11 -1.08
CA VAL A 51 20.20 10.68 0.33
C VAL A 51 19.00 11.27 1.02
N VAL A 52 18.19 10.41 1.64
CA VAL A 52 16.98 10.76 2.38
C VAL A 52 16.92 10.01 3.72
N GLY A 53 16.09 10.49 4.63
CA GLY A 53 15.82 9.80 5.90
C GLY A 53 16.99 9.82 6.89
N GLY A 54 16.93 8.92 7.86
CA GLY A 54 17.86 8.84 8.98
C GLY A 54 17.34 9.53 10.23
N TRP A 55 17.28 8.76 11.31
CA TRP A 55 16.59 9.13 12.55
C TRP A 55 17.33 10.19 13.36
N ALA A 56 18.65 10.31 13.21
CA ALA A 56 19.39 11.43 13.79
C ALA A 56 19.02 12.78 13.13
N GLY A 57 18.70 12.80 11.84
CA GLY A 57 18.17 13.97 11.13
C GLY A 57 16.74 14.30 11.53
N VAL A 58 15.87 13.29 11.60
CA VAL A 58 14.50 13.41 12.11
C VAL A 58 14.49 14.03 13.51
N GLY A 59 15.26 13.47 14.44
CA GLY A 59 15.36 13.97 15.81
C GLY A 59 15.90 15.39 15.89
N GLN A 60 16.82 15.79 15.00
CA GLN A 60 17.30 17.17 14.96
C GLN A 60 16.21 18.15 14.51
N ILE A 61 15.38 17.80 13.53
CA ILE A 61 14.24 18.63 13.09
C ILE A 61 13.24 18.77 14.24
N ILE A 62 12.85 17.65 14.89
CA ILE A 62 11.93 17.66 16.03
C ILE A 62 12.45 18.60 17.13
N ARG A 63 13.73 18.48 17.51
CA ARG A 63 14.34 19.33 18.54
C ARG A 63 14.40 20.80 18.14
N ASN A 64 14.64 21.12 16.86
CA ASN A 64 14.61 22.50 16.38
C ASN A 64 13.20 23.09 16.47
N TRP A 65 12.17 22.34 16.11
CA TRP A 65 10.79 22.78 16.27
C TRP A 65 10.35 22.86 17.72
N LYS A 66 10.76 21.94 18.60
CA LYS A 66 10.51 22.07 20.04
C LYS A 66 11.19 23.30 20.66
N LYS A 67 12.33 23.76 20.12
CA LYS A 67 12.92 25.06 20.54
C LYS A 67 12.09 26.25 20.09
N GLN A 68 11.49 26.18 18.90
CA GLN A 68 10.65 27.24 18.35
C GLN A 68 9.24 27.25 18.95
N PHE A 69 8.71 26.07 19.27
CA PHE A 69 7.38 25.81 19.80
C PHE A 69 7.51 24.90 21.04
N PRO A 70 7.86 25.46 22.22
CA PRO A 70 8.13 24.68 23.44
C PRO A 70 6.98 23.74 23.83
N ASP A 71 5.74 24.19 23.64
CA ASP A 71 4.52 23.46 24.01
C ASP A 71 4.01 22.54 22.88
N ALA A 72 4.78 22.34 21.80
CA ALA A 72 4.39 21.42 20.74
C ALA A 72 4.33 19.97 21.24
N VAL A 73 3.28 19.24 20.83
CA VAL A 73 3.13 17.81 21.10
C VAL A 73 3.72 17.02 19.94
N VAL A 74 4.62 16.09 20.24
CA VAL A 74 5.27 15.24 19.24
C VAL A 74 4.54 13.90 19.15
N CYS A 75 3.95 13.61 18.00
CA CYS A 75 3.14 12.42 17.76
C CYS A 75 3.77 11.48 16.72
N ASP A 76 3.56 10.18 16.85
CA ASP A 76 3.87 9.22 15.78
C ASP A 76 2.65 8.35 15.44
N GLY A 77 2.39 8.24 14.14
CA GLY A 77 1.27 7.51 13.57
C GLY A 77 1.47 5.99 13.46
N GLY A 78 2.42 5.39 14.17
CA GLY A 78 2.65 3.93 14.21
C GLY A 78 3.63 3.43 13.14
N ASP A 79 3.94 2.13 13.21
CA ASP A 79 4.95 1.44 12.40
C ASP A 79 6.36 2.05 12.54
N MET A 80 6.84 2.13 13.79
CA MET A 80 8.27 2.39 14.03
C MET A 80 9.13 1.14 13.82
N PHE A 81 8.53 -0.03 14.03
CA PHE A 81 9.17 -1.35 13.89
C PHE A 81 9.23 -1.82 12.44
N GLN A 82 10.07 -2.85 12.22
CA GLN A 82 10.30 -3.54 10.95
C GLN A 82 10.92 -2.67 9.84
N GLY A 83 11.98 -3.17 9.20
CA GLY A 83 12.56 -2.50 8.02
C GLY A 83 14.09 -2.42 7.97
N SER A 84 14.79 -2.82 9.03
CA SER A 84 16.26 -2.86 9.08
C SER A 84 16.81 -4.08 9.80
N MET A 85 18.11 -4.32 9.58
CA MET A 85 18.85 -5.33 10.34
C MET A 85 18.96 -5.00 11.83
N LEU A 86 18.89 -3.72 12.21
CA LEU A 86 18.87 -3.33 13.62
C LEU A 86 17.59 -3.83 14.26
N TYR A 87 16.44 -3.65 13.62
CA TYR A 87 15.20 -4.26 14.07
C TYR A 87 15.29 -5.80 14.11
N SER A 88 15.77 -6.45 13.03
CA SER A 88 15.95 -7.92 13.02
C SER A 88 16.80 -8.43 14.18
N LYS A 89 17.79 -7.66 14.65
CA LYS A 89 18.67 -8.02 15.76
C LYS A 89 18.12 -7.66 17.14
N PHE A 90 17.64 -6.43 17.29
CA PHE A 90 17.32 -5.80 18.57
C PHE A 90 15.83 -5.77 18.89
N LYS A 91 14.99 -6.20 17.94
CA LYS A 91 13.59 -6.54 18.16
C LYS A 91 12.76 -5.38 18.75
N GLY A 92 13.06 -4.14 18.35
CA GLY A 92 12.36 -2.94 18.82
C GLY A 92 13.10 -2.10 19.86
N ASP A 93 14.16 -2.64 20.50
CA ASP A 93 14.87 -1.93 21.58
C ASP A 93 15.54 -0.63 21.10
N VAL A 94 16.16 -0.68 19.92
CA VAL A 94 16.80 0.48 19.29
C VAL A 94 15.76 1.54 18.96
N GLU A 95 14.64 1.13 18.38
CA GLU A 95 13.59 2.03 17.89
C GLU A 95 12.93 2.79 19.06
N VAL A 96 12.51 2.08 20.11
CA VAL A 96 11.92 2.71 21.31
C VAL A 96 12.92 3.65 21.98
N ASN A 97 14.20 3.27 22.08
CA ASN A 97 15.23 4.11 22.67
C ASN A 97 15.45 5.41 21.87
N LEU A 98 15.44 5.32 20.54
CA LEU A 98 15.57 6.48 19.66
C LEU A 98 14.36 7.41 19.79
N LEU A 99 13.12 6.91 19.78
CA LEU A 99 11.93 7.74 19.99
C LEU A 99 11.97 8.45 21.36
N ASN A 100 12.39 7.74 22.42
CA ASN A 100 12.62 8.35 23.74
C ASN A 100 13.60 9.52 23.69
N LYS A 101 14.70 9.38 22.95
CA LYS A 101 15.73 10.43 22.81
C LYS A 101 15.30 11.57 21.89
N MET A 102 14.40 11.33 20.95
CA MET A 102 13.82 12.37 20.09
C MET A 102 12.78 13.23 20.83
N GLY A 103 12.16 12.68 21.88
CA GLY A 103 11.18 13.38 22.71
C GLY A 103 9.77 13.30 22.15
N TYR A 104 9.35 12.11 21.72
CA TYR A 104 7.94 11.84 21.41
C TYR A 104 7.08 11.95 22.67
N ASP A 105 5.83 12.38 22.50
CA ASP A 105 4.84 12.55 23.57
C ASP A 105 3.71 11.53 23.48
N VAL A 106 3.29 11.18 22.25
CA VAL A 106 2.16 10.29 21.95
C VAL A 106 2.51 9.38 20.77
N PHE A 107 2.24 8.09 20.90
CA PHE A 107 2.44 7.06 19.87
C PHE A 107 1.18 6.22 19.73
N THR A 108 0.73 5.93 18.51
CA THR A 108 -0.31 4.91 18.28
C THR A 108 0.30 3.62 17.74
N ILE A 109 -0.34 2.50 18.05
CA ILE A 109 0.09 1.19 17.57
C ILE A 109 -0.29 1.02 16.10
N GLY A 110 0.70 0.68 15.27
CA GLY A 110 0.54 0.16 13.92
C GLY A 110 0.58 -1.36 13.87
N ASN A 111 0.54 -1.92 12.65
CA ASN A 111 0.49 -3.37 12.49
C ASN A 111 1.86 -4.04 12.66
N HIS A 112 2.94 -3.34 12.28
CA HIS A 112 4.30 -3.90 12.38
C HIS A 112 4.87 -3.90 13.80
N GLU A 113 4.21 -3.20 14.73
CA GLU A 113 4.51 -3.33 16.16
C GLU A 113 4.37 -4.78 16.65
N PHE A 114 3.53 -5.59 16.00
CA PHE A 114 3.28 -6.98 16.37
C PHE A 114 4.17 -8.01 15.63
N ASP A 115 5.07 -7.61 14.72
CA ASP A 115 5.80 -8.57 13.86
C ASP A 115 6.62 -9.60 14.65
N ASP A 116 7.21 -9.22 15.79
CA ASP A 116 7.92 -10.14 16.70
C ASP A 116 7.06 -10.63 17.89
N GLY A 117 5.76 -10.38 17.82
CA GLY A 117 4.74 -10.85 18.75
C GLY A 117 4.41 -9.88 19.90
N SER A 118 3.18 -9.98 20.39
CA SER A 118 2.63 -9.09 21.43
C SER A 118 3.43 -9.08 22.74
N ALA A 119 4.04 -10.20 23.13
CA ALA A 119 4.91 -10.27 24.30
C ALA A 119 6.20 -9.47 24.12
N ASN A 120 6.83 -9.53 22.95
CA ASN A 120 7.98 -8.67 22.63
C ASN A 120 7.55 -7.20 22.58
N LEU A 121 6.41 -6.90 21.94
CA LEU A 121 5.87 -5.55 21.91
C LEU A 121 5.70 -4.97 23.32
N ALA A 122 5.09 -5.71 24.25
CA ALA A 122 4.96 -5.30 25.64
C ALA A 122 6.33 -5.03 26.30
N GLN A 123 7.32 -5.91 26.07
CA GLN A 123 8.67 -5.75 26.61
C GLN A 123 9.36 -4.47 26.11
N GLN A 124 9.21 -4.14 24.83
CA GLN A 124 9.82 -2.93 24.28
C GLN A 124 9.08 -1.67 24.72
N LEU A 125 7.74 -1.68 24.65
CA LEU A 125 6.92 -0.54 25.05
C LEU A 125 6.99 -0.22 26.54
N ALA A 126 7.34 -1.19 27.40
CA ALA A 126 7.62 -0.94 28.81
C ALA A 126 8.79 0.06 29.03
N LYS A 127 9.62 0.29 28.02
CA LYS A 127 10.74 1.26 28.05
C LYS A 127 10.34 2.63 27.51
N ALA A 128 9.13 2.78 26.95
CA ALA A 128 8.69 4.02 26.33
C ALA A 128 8.53 5.15 27.37
N LYS A 129 8.90 6.36 26.97
CA LYS A 129 8.71 7.61 27.73
C LYS A 129 7.59 8.48 27.15
N PHE A 130 6.80 7.89 26.25
CA PHE A 130 5.67 8.49 25.56
C PHE A 130 4.41 7.68 25.85
N ASP A 131 3.24 8.31 25.73
CA ASP A 131 1.96 7.62 25.92
C ASP A 131 1.61 6.78 24.69
N ILE A 132 1.17 5.54 24.93
CA ILE A 132 0.78 4.60 23.87
C ILE A 132 -0.74 4.51 23.83
N ILE A 133 -1.33 4.80 22.67
CA ILE A 133 -2.79 4.87 22.51
C ILE A 133 -3.35 4.01 21.37
N SER A 134 -4.43 3.29 21.64
CA SER A 134 -5.28 2.62 20.65
C SER A 134 -6.66 2.30 21.24
N ALA A 135 -7.72 2.95 20.77
CA ALA A 135 -9.07 2.78 21.30
C ALA A 135 -9.74 1.48 20.84
N ASN A 136 -9.47 1.04 19.61
CA ASN A 136 -10.08 -0.14 19.00
C ASN A 136 -9.27 -1.44 19.15
N LEU A 137 -8.10 -1.40 19.79
CA LEU A 137 -7.34 -2.61 20.16
C LEU A 137 -7.87 -3.22 21.47
N ASP A 138 -7.97 -4.54 21.52
CA ASP A 138 -8.17 -5.35 22.72
C ASP A 138 -6.86 -6.12 23.05
N PRO A 139 -6.01 -5.56 23.93
CA PRO A 139 -4.75 -6.19 24.33
C PRO A 139 -4.89 -7.15 25.52
N THR A 140 -6.11 -7.43 26.02
CA THR A 140 -6.33 -8.13 27.30
C THR A 140 -5.75 -9.54 27.38
N ALA A 141 -5.53 -10.19 26.24
CA ALA A 141 -4.85 -11.48 26.16
C ALA A 141 -3.38 -11.43 26.61
N VAL A 142 -2.77 -10.23 26.62
CA VAL A 142 -1.38 -9.98 27.04
C VAL A 142 -1.40 -8.91 28.14
N PRO A 143 -1.49 -9.30 29.42
CA PRO A 143 -1.68 -8.36 30.53
C PRO A 143 -0.62 -7.26 30.63
N GLU A 144 0.63 -7.55 30.22
CA GLU A 144 1.68 -6.53 30.23
C GLU A 144 1.53 -5.49 29.12
N LEU A 145 0.89 -5.84 28.01
CA LEU A 145 0.52 -4.88 26.97
C LEU A 145 -0.72 -4.07 27.38
N ASP A 146 -1.71 -4.73 27.98
CA ASP A 146 -2.96 -4.10 28.45
C ASP A 146 -2.71 -2.95 29.45
N LYS A 147 -1.71 -3.10 30.33
CA LYS A 147 -1.30 -2.03 31.25
C LYS A 147 -0.70 -0.80 30.57
N LEU A 148 -0.15 -0.96 29.36
CA LEU A 148 0.59 0.08 28.64
C LEU A 148 -0.30 0.85 27.65
N VAL A 149 -1.22 0.15 26.98
CA VAL A 149 -2.03 0.72 25.90
C VAL A 149 -3.33 1.30 26.45
N LYS A 150 -3.51 2.62 26.28
CA LYS A 150 -4.75 3.31 26.68
C LYS A 150 -5.60 3.61 25.45
N PRO A 151 -6.93 3.80 25.57
CA PRO A 151 -7.72 4.27 24.44
C PRO A 151 -7.37 5.71 24.03
N SER A 152 -7.07 6.56 25.02
CA SER A 152 -6.72 7.97 24.83
C SER A 152 -5.80 8.50 25.93
N VAL A 153 -5.26 9.70 25.72
CA VAL A 153 -4.56 10.50 26.73
C VAL A 153 -4.96 11.98 26.61
N ILE A 154 -4.95 12.69 27.74
CA ILE A 154 -5.20 14.13 27.79
C ILE A 154 -3.88 14.83 28.10
N LYS A 155 -3.48 15.78 27.24
CA LYS A 155 -2.31 16.65 27.46
C LYS A 155 -2.77 18.08 27.75
N THR A 156 -2.05 18.78 28.62
CA THR A 156 -2.27 20.21 28.86
C THR A 156 -1.26 21.02 28.08
N VAL A 157 -1.73 21.88 27.17
CA VAL A 157 -0.92 22.75 26.31
C VAL A 157 -1.41 24.17 26.52
N ASP A 158 -0.55 25.09 26.98
CA ASP A 158 -0.91 26.47 27.31
C ASP A 158 -2.19 26.59 28.17
N GLY A 159 -2.29 25.73 29.19
CA GLY A 159 -3.44 25.66 30.10
C GLY A 159 -4.73 25.05 29.51
N LYS A 160 -4.74 24.65 28.22
CA LYS A 160 -5.88 23.99 27.56
C LYS A 160 -5.70 22.48 27.56
N LYS A 161 -6.79 21.74 27.79
CA LYS A 161 -6.81 20.27 27.72
C LYS A 161 -7.06 19.82 26.28
N ILE A 162 -6.19 18.96 25.77
CA ILE A 162 -6.26 18.38 24.43
C ILE A 162 -6.33 16.87 24.56
N ALA A 163 -7.34 16.24 23.97
CA ALA A 163 -7.46 14.79 23.95
C ALA A 163 -6.79 14.20 22.71
N PHE A 164 -6.01 13.13 22.90
CA PHE A 164 -5.43 12.33 21.83
C PHE A 164 -6.02 10.92 21.92
N VAL A 165 -6.71 10.48 20.87
CA VAL A 165 -7.37 9.17 20.80
C VAL A 165 -6.67 8.29 19.75
N GLY A 166 -6.34 7.06 20.13
CA GLY A 166 -5.59 6.15 19.26
C GLY A 166 -6.50 5.30 18.37
N GLY A 167 -5.99 4.82 17.24
CA GLY A 167 -6.69 3.84 16.42
C GLY A 167 -5.76 3.04 15.52
N VAL A 168 -5.98 1.73 15.42
CA VAL A 168 -5.20 0.82 14.56
C VAL A 168 -6.06 0.30 13.41
N THR A 169 -5.41 -0.11 12.31
CA THR A 169 -6.05 -0.59 11.08
C THR A 169 -7.09 -1.70 11.33
N PRO A 170 -8.25 -1.68 10.65
CA PRO A 170 -9.22 -2.77 10.71
C PRO A 170 -8.68 -4.09 10.16
N ASP A 171 -7.57 -4.04 9.40
CA ASP A 171 -6.96 -5.21 8.78
C ASP A 171 -5.94 -5.93 9.68
N LEU A 172 -5.73 -5.44 10.92
CA LEU A 172 -4.69 -5.91 11.85
C LEU A 172 -4.63 -7.44 11.97
N GLU A 173 -5.78 -8.08 12.16
CA GLU A 173 -5.88 -9.54 12.32
C GLU A 173 -5.52 -10.33 11.05
N SER A 174 -5.56 -9.68 9.88
CA SER A 174 -5.14 -10.28 8.61
C SER A 174 -3.65 -10.04 8.31
N VAL A 175 -3.11 -8.88 8.72
CA VAL A 175 -1.72 -8.47 8.43
C VAL A 175 -0.72 -8.96 9.48
N SER A 176 -1.15 -9.15 10.73
CA SER A 176 -0.32 -9.60 11.86
C SER A 176 -0.82 -10.92 12.47
N LYS A 177 -1.62 -11.68 11.70
CA LYS A 177 -2.38 -12.86 12.14
C LYS A 177 -1.60 -13.84 13.04
N ASN A 178 -0.35 -14.13 12.67
CA ASN A 178 0.43 -15.19 13.31
C ASN A 178 1.14 -14.73 14.59
N THR A 179 1.12 -13.45 14.91
CA THR A 179 1.98 -12.86 15.95
C THR A 179 1.21 -12.12 17.03
N LEU A 180 -0.10 -11.89 16.84
CA LEU A 180 -0.95 -11.18 17.80
C LEU A 180 -1.12 -11.86 19.17
N GLN A 181 -0.88 -13.18 19.30
CA GLN A 181 -0.95 -13.90 20.59
C GLN A 181 -2.28 -13.67 21.36
N GLY A 182 -3.40 -13.61 20.63
CA GLY A 182 -4.73 -13.40 21.20
C GLY A 182 -5.17 -11.93 21.33
N VAL A 183 -4.26 -10.98 21.11
CA VAL A 183 -4.63 -9.57 20.86
C VAL A 183 -5.51 -9.49 19.63
N LYS A 184 -6.54 -8.67 19.66
CA LYS A 184 -7.56 -8.58 18.60
C LYS A 184 -8.13 -7.17 18.50
N LEU A 185 -8.98 -6.95 17.51
CA LEU A 185 -9.78 -5.73 17.42
C LEU A 185 -11.06 -5.88 18.25
N LYS A 186 -11.50 -4.78 18.88
CA LYS A 186 -12.76 -4.73 19.65
C LYS A 186 -14.00 -4.85 18.75
N ALA A 187 -13.88 -4.46 17.48
CA ALA A 187 -14.93 -4.55 16.48
C ALA A 187 -14.32 -4.76 15.09
N LEU A 188 -15.05 -5.45 14.21
CA LEU A 188 -14.64 -5.78 12.84
C LEU A 188 -15.71 -5.37 11.82
N GLY A 189 -15.39 -5.45 10.53
CA GLY A 189 -16.34 -5.19 9.45
C GLY A 189 -16.82 -3.73 9.47
N ALA A 190 -18.12 -3.50 9.20
CA ALA A 190 -18.67 -2.15 9.11
C ALA A 190 -18.58 -1.33 10.42
N ASP A 191 -18.37 -1.98 11.56
CA ASP A 191 -18.35 -1.36 12.90
C ASP A 191 -16.94 -1.15 13.47
N TRP A 192 -15.90 -1.40 12.68
CA TRP A 192 -14.49 -1.35 13.13
C TRP A 192 -14.10 -0.03 13.82
N TYR A 193 -14.72 1.09 13.44
CA TYR A 193 -14.46 2.43 13.96
C TYR A 193 -15.24 2.77 15.24
N GLN A 194 -16.26 1.97 15.60
CA GLN A 194 -17.15 2.27 16.73
C GLN A 194 -16.41 2.46 18.07
N PRO A 195 -15.39 1.64 18.42
CA PRO A 195 -14.65 1.86 19.66
C PRO A 195 -13.91 3.21 19.70
N ILE A 196 -13.41 3.70 18.56
CA ILE A 196 -12.77 5.02 18.45
C ILE A 196 -13.83 6.11 18.66
N LYS A 197 -14.97 5.98 17.98
CA LYS A 197 -16.10 6.92 18.09
C LYS A 197 -16.60 7.02 19.54
N GLN A 198 -16.82 5.89 20.20
CA GLN A 198 -17.28 5.85 21.59
C GLN A 198 -16.30 6.54 22.55
N GLU A 199 -15.00 6.42 22.32
CA GLU A 199 -14.00 7.11 23.13
C GLU A 199 -14.02 8.63 22.91
N VAL A 200 -14.21 9.07 21.66
CA VAL A 200 -14.41 10.50 21.34
C VAL A 200 -15.67 11.04 22.04
N GLU A 201 -16.81 10.35 21.92
CA GLU A 201 -18.07 10.74 22.57
C GLU A 201 -17.93 10.78 24.11
N ARG A 202 -17.20 9.82 24.70
CA ARG A 202 -16.91 9.80 26.14
C ARG A 202 -16.12 11.03 26.59
N LEU A 203 -15.12 11.46 25.81
CA LEU A 203 -14.30 12.63 26.10
C LEU A 203 -15.10 13.94 25.92
N GLN A 204 -15.95 14.01 24.88
CA GLN A 204 -16.85 15.15 24.68
C GLN A 204 -17.86 15.29 25.83
N ALA A 205 -18.41 14.17 26.32
CA ALA A 205 -19.29 14.17 27.49
C ALA A 205 -18.58 14.65 28.78
N GLN A 206 -17.25 14.59 28.83
CA GLN A 206 -16.42 15.16 29.90
C GLN A 206 -16.08 16.65 29.68
N GLY A 207 -16.63 17.26 28.63
CA GLY A 207 -16.42 18.67 28.28
C GLY A 207 -15.12 18.95 27.53
N LEU A 208 -14.45 17.92 26.97
CA LEU A 208 -13.32 18.15 26.08
C LEU A 208 -13.82 18.52 24.68
N ASP A 209 -13.33 19.64 24.18
CA ASP A 209 -13.73 20.27 22.92
C ASP A 209 -12.58 20.35 21.90
N LYS A 210 -11.42 19.76 22.22
CA LYS A 210 -10.22 19.71 21.37
C LYS A 210 -9.74 18.27 21.30
N ILE A 211 -10.03 17.59 20.18
CA ILE A 211 -9.83 16.14 20.03
C ILE A 211 -9.04 15.86 18.76
N ILE A 212 -7.90 15.19 18.94
CA ILE A 212 -7.00 14.76 17.89
C ILE A 212 -7.00 13.24 17.84
N LEU A 213 -7.19 12.66 16.67
CA LEU A 213 -6.91 11.24 16.48
C LEU A 213 -5.45 11.05 16.07
N VAL A 214 -4.78 10.05 16.65
CA VAL A 214 -3.49 9.54 16.18
C VAL A 214 -3.72 8.11 15.76
N THR A 215 -3.64 7.82 14.46
CA THR A 215 -4.15 6.56 13.90
C THR A 215 -3.18 5.93 12.93
N HIS A 216 -3.22 4.61 12.85
CA HIS A 216 -2.49 3.80 11.90
C HIS A 216 -3.45 2.94 11.06
N CYS A 217 -4.16 3.56 10.10
CA CYS A 217 -5.10 2.83 9.26
C CYS A 217 -5.14 3.24 7.79
N GLY A 218 -4.40 4.28 7.40
CA GLY A 218 -4.23 4.67 6.01
C GLY A 218 -5.16 5.79 5.60
N VAL A 219 -4.71 6.63 4.68
CA VAL A 219 -5.37 7.89 4.31
C VAL A 219 -6.83 7.75 3.89
N LYS A 220 -7.22 6.62 3.28
CA LYS A 220 -8.62 6.34 2.92
C LYS A 220 -9.47 6.07 4.16
N CYS A 221 -8.95 5.23 5.06
CA CYS A 221 -9.58 4.93 6.33
C CYS A 221 -9.65 6.17 7.24
N GLU A 222 -8.61 7.00 7.26
CA GLU A 222 -8.58 8.25 8.02
C GLU A 222 -9.60 9.28 7.49
N LYS A 223 -9.78 9.34 6.16
CA LYS A 223 -10.86 10.12 5.55
C LYS A 223 -12.23 9.61 6.01
N GLU A 224 -12.43 8.29 6.04
CA GLU A 224 -13.67 7.69 6.53
C GLU A 224 -13.90 7.96 8.02
N LEU A 225 -12.86 7.92 8.86
CA LEU A 225 -12.95 8.29 10.28
C LEU A 225 -13.38 9.74 10.44
N ALA A 226 -12.76 10.66 9.70
CA ALA A 226 -13.13 12.06 9.71
C ALA A 226 -14.61 12.24 9.34
N GLU A 227 -15.11 11.56 8.31
CA GLU A 227 -16.51 11.61 7.88
C GLU A 227 -17.49 10.99 8.90
N ARG A 228 -17.10 9.92 9.60
CA ARG A 228 -17.98 9.16 10.51
C ARG A 228 -17.96 9.62 11.97
N ILE A 229 -16.95 10.39 12.38
CA ILE A 229 -16.75 10.80 13.78
C ILE A 229 -16.73 12.34 13.86
N PRO A 230 -17.89 12.99 13.93
CA PRO A 230 -17.96 14.44 14.08
C PRO A 230 -17.35 14.90 15.42
N GLY A 231 -16.82 16.13 15.45
CA GLY A 231 -16.16 16.71 16.62
C GLY A 231 -14.71 16.27 16.85
N VAL A 232 -14.08 15.70 15.82
CA VAL A 232 -12.62 15.52 15.71
C VAL A 232 -12.02 16.69 14.93
N ASP A 233 -11.00 17.34 15.49
CA ASP A 233 -10.35 18.51 14.88
C ASP A 233 -9.30 18.12 13.84
N ALA A 234 -8.51 17.08 14.14
CA ALA A 234 -7.49 16.57 13.25
C ALA A 234 -7.22 15.08 13.43
N ILE A 235 -6.67 14.48 12.38
CA ILE A 235 -6.20 13.10 12.34
C ILE A 235 -4.74 13.10 11.88
N ILE A 236 -3.87 12.60 12.76
CA ILE A 236 -2.46 12.33 12.48
C ILE A 236 -2.37 10.86 12.07
N GLY A 237 -2.17 10.62 10.78
CA GLY A 237 -2.29 9.29 10.17
C GLY A 237 -0.98 8.54 9.97
N GLY A 238 -1.10 7.32 9.43
CA GLY A 238 -0.02 6.40 9.05
C GLY A 238 -0.49 5.25 8.14
N HIS A 239 0.26 4.14 8.06
CA HIS A 239 -0.06 2.88 7.36
C HIS A 239 0.04 2.92 5.82
N SER A 240 -0.62 3.88 5.17
CA SER A 240 -0.68 3.92 3.71
C SER A 240 0.53 4.58 3.05
N HIS A 241 1.53 4.98 3.85
CA HIS A 241 2.77 5.66 3.41
C HIS A 241 2.48 6.91 2.56
N THR A 242 1.33 7.56 2.79
CA THR A 242 0.89 8.64 1.92
C THR A 242 1.60 9.93 2.31
N ARG A 243 2.37 10.49 1.38
CA ARG A 243 2.98 11.81 1.58
C ARG A 243 1.99 12.89 1.14
N LEU A 244 1.30 13.50 2.11
CA LEU A 244 0.36 14.59 1.85
C LEU A 244 1.12 15.92 1.78
N GLU A 245 1.27 16.50 0.59
CA GLU A 245 1.84 17.86 0.44
C GLU A 245 0.95 18.95 1.06
N ARG A 246 -0.35 18.65 1.16
CA ARG A 246 -1.40 19.49 1.73
C ARG A 246 -2.34 18.60 2.53
N PRO A 247 -2.91 19.09 3.63
CA PRO A 247 -3.86 18.32 4.42
C PRO A 247 -5.11 18.00 3.59
N LEU A 248 -5.76 16.87 3.90
CA LEU A 248 -7.14 16.65 3.46
C LEU A 248 -8.08 17.34 4.44
N LEU A 249 -8.99 18.15 3.92
CA LEU A 249 -9.94 18.90 4.73
C LEU A 249 -11.34 18.32 4.53
N ILE A 250 -11.91 17.77 5.59
CA ILE A 250 -13.24 17.16 5.59
C ILE A 250 -14.18 18.12 6.31
N LYS A 251 -15.14 18.68 5.56
CA LYS A 251 -16.11 19.65 6.08
C LYS A 251 -17.34 18.94 6.60
N HIS A 252 -17.86 19.45 7.71
CA HIS A 252 -19.05 18.93 8.39
C HIS A 252 -20.23 19.87 8.26
N ASP A 253 -21.44 19.33 8.41
CA ASP A 253 -22.69 20.09 8.31
C ASP A 253 -22.83 21.15 9.42
N ASP A 254 -22.17 20.95 10.56
CA ASP A 254 -22.09 21.92 11.67
C ASP A 254 -21.11 23.08 11.42
N GLY A 255 -20.47 23.10 10.24
CA GLY A 255 -19.51 24.12 9.83
C GLY A 255 -18.10 23.91 10.35
N THR A 256 -17.83 22.83 11.09
CA THR A 256 -16.47 22.45 11.50
C THR A 256 -15.72 21.75 10.36
N THR A 257 -14.41 21.55 10.53
CA THR A 257 -13.57 20.87 9.53
C THR A 257 -12.53 20.01 10.24
N THR A 258 -12.48 18.73 9.88
CA THR A 258 -11.41 17.82 10.31
C THR A 258 -10.24 17.89 9.34
N THR A 259 -9.03 18.05 9.88
CA THR A 259 -7.78 18.11 9.10
C THR A 259 -7.05 16.77 9.17
N VAL A 260 -6.83 16.09 8.04
CA VAL A 260 -6.07 14.82 7.98
C VAL A 260 -4.67 15.06 7.39
N VAL A 261 -3.64 14.54 8.05
CA VAL A 261 -2.23 14.70 7.66
C VAL A 261 -1.43 13.39 7.78
N GLN A 262 -0.44 13.23 6.90
CA GLN A 262 0.54 12.13 6.90
C GLN A 262 1.87 12.61 6.30
N THR A 263 2.99 11.98 6.68
CA THR A 263 4.35 12.41 6.29
C THR A 263 5.00 11.59 5.19
N GLY A 264 4.31 10.57 4.64
CA GLY A 264 4.93 9.55 3.82
C GLY A 264 5.43 8.40 4.68
N CYS A 265 6.72 8.05 4.58
CA CYS A 265 7.32 6.97 5.37
C CYS A 265 8.86 7.10 5.44
N TYR A 266 9.47 6.25 6.27
CA TYR A 266 10.91 5.98 6.41
C TYR A 266 11.70 7.20 6.91
N GLY A 267 11.04 8.10 7.65
CA GLY A 267 11.67 9.32 8.15
C GLY A 267 12.10 10.30 7.05
N ARG A 268 11.58 10.19 5.83
CA ARG A 268 11.93 11.11 4.72
C ARG A 268 11.51 12.55 4.98
N ALA A 269 10.50 12.76 5.83
CA ALA A 269 10.04 14.08 6.22
C ALA A 269 9.50 14.06 7.65
N VAL A 270 9.47 15.24 8.28
CA VAL A 270 8.76 15.48 9.55
C VAL A 270 7.66 16.50 9.27
N GLY A 271 6.46 16.27 9.79
CA GLY A 271 5.30 17.14 9.63
C GLY A 271 5.14 18.13 10.78
N LEU A 272 4.70 19.34 10.47
CA LEU A 272 4.28 20.36 11.42
C LEU A 272 2.85 20.78 11.09
N LEU A 273 1.92 20.53 12.00
CA LEU A 273 0.53 20.97 11.93
C LEU A 273 0.29 22.01 13.03
N GLN A 274 -0.30 23.15 12.67
CA GLN A 274 -0.77 24.15 13.62
C GLN A 274 -2.26 24.38 13.43
N LEU A 275 -3.02 24.23 14.52
CA LEU A 275 -4.47 24.43 14.56
C LEU A 275 -4.75 25.62 15.47
N SER A 276 -5.28 26.71 14.90
CA SER A 276 -5.71 27.88 15.66
C SER A 276 -7.19 27.76 16.00
N PHE A 277 -7.49 27.73 17.29
CA PHE A 277 -8.83 27.60 17.84
C PHE A 277 -9.39 28.97 18.23
N ASP A 278 -10.72 29.11 18.12
CA ASP A 278 -11.44 30.20 18.76
C ASP A 278 -11.84 29.87 20.21
N ASP A 279 -12.48 30.83 20.88
CA ASP A 279 -12.92 30.71 22.27
C ASP A 279 -13.99 29.61 22.49
N LYS A 280 -14.61 29.10 21.42
CA LYS A 280 -15.58 27.99 21.45
C LYS A 280 -14.92 26.64 21.18
N GLY A 281 -13.60 26.59 21.04
CA GLY A 281 -12.87 25.36 20.74
C GLY A 281 -12.97 24.93 19.28
N VAL A 282 -13.37 25.80 18.35
CA VAL A 282 -13.48 25.46 16.93
C VAL A 282 -12.22 25.89 16.17
N VAL A 283 -11.67 24.99 15.35
CA VAL A 283 -10.54 25.30 14.47
C VAL A 283 -10.95 26.35 13.42
N ARG A 284 -10.26 27.49 13.40
CA ARG A 284 -10.44 28.57 12.41
C ARG A 284 -9.38 28.58 11.32
N GLN A 285 -8.20 28.04 11.62
CA GLN A 285 -7.11 27.95 10.66
C GLN A 285 -6.26 26.71 10.94
N SER A 286 -5.97 25.95 9.87
CA SER A 286 -4.97 24.88 9.85
C SER A 286 -3.77 25.31 8.98
N LYS A 287 -2.56 25.31 9.55
CA LYS A 287 -1.31 25.46 8.77
C LYS A 287 -0.54 24.16 8.84
N TYR A 288 -0.07 23.71 7.69
CA TYR A 288 0.63 22.43 7.57
C TYR A 288 1.85 22.58 6.67
N GLY A 289 2.94 21.89 7.03
CA GLY A 289 4.14 21.80 6.22
C GLY A 289 4.97 20.57 6.54
N LEU A 290 5.75 20.14 5.55
CA LEU A 290 6.72 19.05 5.66
C LEU A 290 8.14 19.60 5.58
N THR A 291 9.03 19.10 6.44
CA THR A 291 10.47 19.32 6.32
C THR A 291 11.14 18.03 5.89
N ASP A 292 11.71 18.01 4.69
CA ASP A 292 12.42 16.84 4.17
C ASP A 292 13.74 16.60 4.92
N VAL A 293 14.02 15.33 5.20
CA VAL A 293 15.31 14.86 5.71
C VAL A 293 16.19 14.49 4.52
N THR A 294 17.26 15.25 4.32
CA THR A 294 18.16 15.12 3.18
C THR A 294 19.62 15.06 3.65
N SER A 295 20.57 14.89 2.73
CA SER A 295 22.00 15.01 3.04
C SER A 295 22.42 16.35 3.67
N LYS A 296 21.60 17.41 3.55
CA LYS A 296 21.87 18.73 4.15
C LYS A 296 21.29 18.88 5.55
N THR A 297 20.46 17.93 6.00
CA THR A 297 19.83 17.99 7.31
C THR A 297 20.87 17.71 8.39
N ALA A 298 21.03 18.66 9.32
CA ALA A 298 21.89 18.47 10.47
C ALA A 298 21.45 17.24 11.27
N GLN A 299 22.41 16.47 11.76
CA GLN A 299 22.17 15.24 12.52
C GLN A 299 22.33 15.53 14.01
N ALA A 300 21.41 15.05 14.85
CA ALA A 300 21.54 15.12 16.29
C ALA A 300 22.73 14.25 16.76
N PRO A 301 23.77 14.82 17.40
CA PRO A 301 25.01 14.10 17.68
C PRO A 301 24.83 12.85 18.55
N ASP A 302 24.03 12.94 19.61
CA ASP A 302 23.75 11.84 20.54
C ASP A 302 22.93 10.70 19.91
N LEU A 303 22.03 11.03 18.97
CA LEU A 303 21.30 10.02 18.20
C LEU A 303 22.23 9.33 17.21
N LYS A 304 23.05 10.11 16.50
CA LYS A 304 24.01 9.60 15.52
C LYS A 304 25.02 8.67 16.16
N GLU A 305 25.59 9.05 17.31
CA GLU A 305 26.51 8.24 18.08
C GLU A 305 25.88 6.91 18.52
N TYR A 306 24.62 6.95 18.99
CA TYR A 306 23.89 5.76 19.37
C TYR A 306 23.68 4.81 18.18
N ILE A 307 23.22 5.34 17.03
CA ILE A 307 23.00 4.56 15.80
C ILE A 307 24.32 3.94 15.33
N ASP A 308 25.39 4.73 15.23
CA ASP A 308 26.71 4.24 14.80
C ASP A 308 27.19 3.07 15.66
N LYS A 309 26.99 3.16 16.99
CA LYS A 309 27.39 2.12 17.94
C LYS A 309 26.60 0.83 17.74
N VAL A 310 25.28 0.90 17.54
CA VAL A 310 24.45 -0.32 17.36
C VAL A 310 24.60 -0.91 15.95
N SER A 311 24.98 -0.09 14.96
CA SER A 311 25.28 -0.52 13.58
C SER A 311 26.66 -1.16 13.41
N GLU A 312 27.61 -0.91 14.32
CA GLU A 312 29.00 -1.37 14.20
C GLU A 312 29.15 -2.88 13.87
N PRO A 313 28.40 -3.81 14.50
CA PRO A 313 28.50 -5.24 14.18
C PRO A 313 28.13 -5.60 12.75
N PHE A 314 27.32 -4.77 12.08
CA PHE A 314 26.81 -5.00 10.73
C PHE A 314 27.57 -4.20 9.66
N ALA A 315 28.43 -3.26 10.06
CA ALA A 315 29.07 -2.31 9.14
C ALA A 315 29.86 -2.98 8.00
N LYS A 316 30.46 -4.15 8.26
CA LYS A 316 31.19 -4.93 7.24
C LYS A 316 30.26 -5.69 6.29
N SER A 317 29.32 -6.47 6.84
CA SER A 317 28.39 -7.26 6.03
C SER A 317 27.51 -6.37 5.16
N ASN A 318 27.05 -5.24 5.70
CA ASN A 318 26.14 -4.32 5.03
C ASN A 318 26.74 -3.65 3.79
N LYS A 319 28.07 -3.53 3.76
CA LYS A 319 28.85 -2.93 2.67
C LYS A 319 29.31 -3.95 1.62
N GLU A 320 29.11 -5.25 1.85
CA GLU A 320 29.42 -6.26 0.85
C GLU A 320 28.56 -6.01 -0.41
N ILE A 321 29.23 -5.86 -1.56
CA ILE A 321 28.59 -5.70 -2.86
C ILE A 321 28.32 -7.08 -3.46
N LEU A 322 27.05 -7.33 -3.78
CA LEU A 322 26.54 -8.60 -4.30
C LEU A 322 26.48 -8.61 -5.83
N SER A 323 26.14 -7.47 -6.44
CA SER A 323 25.93 -7.31 -7.88
C SER A 323 26.01 -5.82 -8.25
N THR A 324 25.91 -5.49 -9.55
CA THR A 324 25.74 -4.12 -10.05
C THR A 324 24.50 -4.02 -10.92
N ALA A 325 23.55 -3.16 -10.53
CA ALA A 325 22.38 -2.82 -11.33
C ALA A 325 22.74 -1.85 -12.46
N THR A 326 22.45 -2.20 -13.71
CA THR A 326 22.69 -1.30 -14.86
C THR A 326 21.71 -0.13 -14.92
N GLN A 327 20.52 -0.31 -14.35
CA GLN A 327 19.43 0.66 -14.25
C GLN A 327 18.67 0.46 -12.93
N TYR A 328 17.81 1.41 -12.55
CA TYR A 328 17.01 1.28 -11.33
C TYR A 328 15.90 0.22 -11.51
N PHE A 329 15.65 -0.57 -10.47
CA PHE A 329 14.53 -1.51 -10.41
C PHE A 329 13.33 -0.79 -9.81
N GLU A 330 12.27 -0.69 -10.59
CA GLU A 330 11.11 0.10 -10.23
C GLU A 330 10.19 -0.71 -9.32
N LYS A 331 9.72 -0.05 -8.26
CA LYS A 331 8.52 -0.43 -7.50
C LYS A 331 7.49 0.67 -7.67
N LYS A 332 6.25 0.27 -7.96
CA LYS A 332 5.09 1.17 -8.04
C LYS A 332 4.04 0.70 -7.06
N ASN A 333 3.39 1.64 -6.38
CA ASN A 333 2.13 1.36 -5.72
C ASN A 333 1.00 1.45 -6.77
N SER A 334 1.01 0.52 -7.73
CA SER A 334 -0.09 0.28 -8.67
C SER A 334 -0.36 -1.23 -8.82
N LEU A 335 -1.56 -1.63 -9.24
CA LEU A 335 -1.88 -3.00 -9.68
C LEU A 335 -1.25 -3.32 -11.06
N CYS A 336 0.03 -3.00 -11.20
CA CYS A 336 0.80 -3.15 -12.44
C CYS A 336 2.08 -3.89 -12.13
N ASP A 337 2.57 -4.58 -13.16
CA ASP A 337 3.86 -5.24 -13.08
C ASP A 337 5.02 -4.27 -12.82
N THR A 338 6.06 -4.72 -12.12
CA THR A 338 7.26 -3.90 -11.88
C THR A 338 8.53 -4.73 -11.88
N SER A 339 9.64 -4.11 -12.28
CA SER A 339 10.91 -4.83 -12.39
C SER A 339 11.49 -5.25 -11.03
N MET A 340 11.15 -4.53 -9.96
CA MET A 340 11.48 -4.96 -8.58
C MET A 340 10.69 -6.22 -8.18
N GLY A 341 9.42 -6.31 -8.56
CA GLY A 341 8.62 -7.52 -8.36
C GLY A 341 9.16 -8.72 -9.13
N ASP A 342 9.49 -8.48 -10.40
CA ASP A 342 10.04 -9.48 -11.31
C ASP A 342 11.31 -10.14 -10.77
N ILE A 343 12.31 -9.33 -10.39
CA ILE A 343 13.60 -9.87 -9.92
C ILE A 343 13.45 -10.62 -8.59
N VAL A 344 12.58 -10.15 -7.68
CA VAL A 344 12.31 -10.88 -6.44
C VAL A 344 11.70 -12.24 -6.77
N CYS A 345 10.65 -12.29 -7.61
CA CYS A 345 10.03 -13.56 -7.98
C CYS A 345 10.97 -14.48 -8.77
N ASP A 346 11.84 -13.93 -9.61
CA ASP A 346 12.84 -14.72 -10.34
C ASP A 346 13.88 -15.32 -9.41
N SER A 347 14.29 -14.61 -8.36
CA SER A 347 15.18 -15.15 -7.34
C SER A 347 14.55 -16.34 -6.60
N ILE A 348 13.24 -16.28 -6.31
CA ILE A 348 12.49 -17.37 -5.68
C ILE A 348 12.38 -18.58 -6.61
N VAL A 349 12.13 -18.38 -7.90
CA VAL A 349 12.13 -19.48 -8.89
C VAL A 349 13.52 -20.09 -9.01
N ASP A 350 14.59 -19.28 -8.99
CA ASP A 350 15.97 -19.78 -9.06
C ASP A 350 16.34 -20.65 -7.85
N SER A 351 15.91 -20.29 -6.64
CA SER A 351 16.16 -21.11 -5.44
C SER A 351 15.37 -22.43 -5.47
N GLY A 352 14.23 -22.46 -6.18
CA GLY A 352 13.35 -23.61 -6.26
C GLY A 352 13.66 -24.62 -7.37
N LYS A 353 14.76 -24.47 -8.11
CA LYS A 353 15.10 -25.30 -9.28
C LYS A 353 15.18 -26.80 -8.96
N GLU A 354 15.73 -27.18 -7.81
CA GLU A 354 15.84 -28.58 -7.39
C GLU A 354 14.46 -29.23 -7.13
N TYR A 355 13.48 -28.43 -6.72
CA TYR A 355 12.10 -28.88 -6.54
C TYR A 355 11.31 -28.90 -7.86
N GLY A 356 11.88 -28.38 -8.95
CA GLY A 356 11.20 -28.18 -10.23
C GLY A 356 10.22 -27.01 -10.22
N THR A 357 10.46 -26.02 -9.37
CA THR A 357 9.63 -24.80 -9.27
C THR A 357 9.64 -24.06 -10.60
N THR A 358 8.46 -23.67 -11.07
CA THR A 358 8.31 -22.94 -12.34
C THR A 358 7.60 -21.61 -12.19
N MET A 359 6.95 -21.37 -11.05
CA MET A 359 6.22 -20.14 -10.76
C MET A 359 6.55 -19.65 -9.36
N ALA A 360 6.53 -18.33 -9.17
CA ALA A 360 6.61 -17.74 -7.84
C ALA A 360 5.58 -16.63 -7.65
N PHE A 361 5.15 -16.45 -6.41
CA PHE A 361 4.25 -15.39 -5.97
C PHE A 361 4.86 -14.67 -4.78
N GLN A 362 4.90 -13.34 -4.84
CA GLN A 362 5.34 -12.49 -3.73
C GLN A 362 4.37 -11.34 -3.57
N ASN A 363 3.74 -11.21 -2.41
CA ASN A 363 2.92 -10.04 -2.13
C ASN A 363 3.77 -8.75 -2.14
N ARG A 364 3.23 -7.68 -2.73
CA ARG A 364 3.89 -6.40 -2.93
C ARG A 364 4.24 -5.74 -1.61
N GLY A 365 3.43 -5.98 -0.57
CA GLY A 365 3.63 -5.52 0.79
C GLY A 365 4.92 -6.05 1.39
N GLY A 366 5.34 -7.26 1.01
CA GLY A 366 6.60 -7.88 1.43
C GLY A 366 7.86 -7.27 0.81
N ILE A 367 7.73 -6.49 -0.27
CA ILE A 367 8.84 -5.77 -0.91
C ILE A 367 8.83 -4.33 -0.38
N ARG A 368 9.83 -3.90 0.38
CA ARG A 368 9.83 -2.61 1.11
C ARG A 368 10.72 -1.54 0.49
N GLY A 369 11.62 -1.93 -0.40
CA GLY A 369 12.62 -1.05 -1.02
C GLY A 369 12.69 -1.16 -2.54
N ILE A 370 13.71 -0.53 -3.11
CA ILE A 370 14.07 -0.60 -4.52
C ILE A 370 15.58 -0.81 -4.68
N LEU A 371 16.01 -1.41 -5.78
CA LEU A 371 17.42 -1.42 -6.17
C LEU A 371 17.74 -0.20 -7.04
N GLN A 372 18.69 0.62 -6.59
CA GLN A 372 19.19 1.76 -7.35
C GLN A 372 20.13 1.29 -8.48
N LYS A 373 20.32 2.13 -9.50
CA LYS A 373 21.42 1.94 -10.46
C LYS A 373 22.76 2.00 -9.72
N GLY A 374 23.67 1.07 -10.03
CA GLY A 374 25.00 0.98 -9.43
C GLY A 374 25.18 -0.26 -8.55
N PRO A 375 26.16 -0.24 -7.63
CA PRO A 375 26.43 -1.38 -6.74
C PRO A 375 25.21 -1.73 -5.89
N ILE A 376 24.91 -3.02 -5.79
CA ILE A 376 23.87 -3.59 -4.92
C ILE A 376 24.56 -4.21 -3.70
N SER A 377 24.27 -3.71 -2.49
CA SER A 377 24.84 -4.27 -1.25
C SER A 377 23.87 -5.20 -0.51
N VAL A 378 24.40 -5.97 0.46
CA VAL A 378 23.58 -6.77 1.39
C VAL A 378 22.55 -5.90 2.10
N ALA A 379 22.94 -4.74 2.61
CA ALA A 379 22.01 -3.84 3.30
C ALA A 379 20.85 -3.39 2.39
N GLN A 380 21.09 -3.19 1.10
CA GLN A 380 20.02 -2.86 0.17
C GLN A 380 19.07 -4.03 -0.06
N VAL A 381 19.55 -5.28 -0.07
CA VAL A 381 18.67 -6.45 -0.16
C VAL A 381 17.82 -6.61 1.10
N GLU A 382 18.42 -6.44 2.28
CA GLU A 382 17.70 -6.47 3.57
C GLU A 382 16.66 -5.34 3.65
N GLN A 383 16.95 -4.14 3.13
CA GLN A 383 15.94 -3.06 3.01
C GLN A 383 14.80 -3.42 2.03
N VAL A 384 15.09 -4.19 0.97
CA VAL A 384 14.07 -4.62 0.00
C VAL A 384 13.19 -5.72 0.57
N LEU A 385 13.76 -6.67 1.32
CA LEU A 385 13.07 -7.84 1.89
C LEU A 385 13.37 -7.97 3.41
N PRO A 386 12.88 -7.03 4.24
CA PRO A 386 13.29 -6.95 5.65
C PRO A 386 12.61 -8.00 6.55
N PHE A 387 11.53 -8.62 6.07
CA PHE A 387 10.83 -9.64 6.83
C PHE A 387 11.64 -10.92 6.90
N GLU A 388 11.62 -11.57 8.07
CA GLU A 388 12.20 -12.91 8.30
C GLU A 388 11.37 -14.03 7.64
N ASN A 389 10.72 -13.71 6.52
CA ASN A 389 9.98 -14.66 5.72
C ASN A 389 10.93 -15.68 5.08
N TYR A 390 10.58 -16.96 5.15
CA TYR A 390 11.24 -18.01 4.38
C TYR A 390 10.41 -18.46 3.17
N VAL A 391 11.07 -19.12 2.21
CA VAL A 391 10.40 -19.65 1.00
C VAL A 391 9.69 -20.97 1.32
N VAL A 392 8.45 -21.10 0.83
CA VAL A 392 7.71 -22.36 0.78
C VAL A 392 7.60 -22.81 -0.67
N TYR A 393 7.99 -24.04 -0.95
CA TYR A 393 7.77 -24.72 -2.23
C TYR A 393 6.56 -25.63 -2.09
N ALA A 394 5.66 -25.62 -3.08
CA ALA A 394 4.47 -26.46 -3.05
C ALA A 394 4.01 -26.87 -4.45
N THR A 395 3.21 -27.93 -4.50
CA THR A 395 2.43 -28.32 -5.67
C THR A 395 0.98 -27.91 -5.48
N VAL A 396 0.42 -27.17 -6.44
CA VAL A 396 -0.97 -26.71 -6.42
C VAL A 396 -1.65 -27.02 -7.75
N THR A 397 -2.98 -27.07 -7.76
CA THR A 397 -3.77 -27.15 -9.00
C THR A 397 -3.94 -25.77 -9.64
N GLY A 398 -4.32 -25.72 -10.92
CA GLY A 398 -4.54 -24.47 -11.64
C GLY A 398 -5.65 -23.60 -11.03
N ASP A 399 -6.70 -24.19 -10.48
CA ASP A 399 -7.75 -23.45 -9.78
C ASP A 399 -7.22 -22.69 -8.54
N ILE A 400 -6.26 -23.26 -7.81
CA ILE A 400 -5.58 -22.58 -6.69
C ILE A 400 -4.75 -21.41 -7.21
N VAL A 401 -3.99 -21.60 -8.31
CA VAL A 401 -3.21 -20.50 -8.95
C VAL A 401 -4.15 -19.35 -9.33
N LYS A 402 -5.28 -19.67 -9.97
CA LYS A 402 -6.28 -18.67 -10.37
C LYS A 402 -6.89 -17.96 -9.16
N ARG A 403 -7.25 -18.69 -8.11
CA ARG A 403 -7.80 -18.14 -6.86
C ARG A 403 -6.84 -17.15 -6.20
N VAL A 404 -5.56 -17.50 -6.10
CA VAL A 404 -4.50 -16.65 -5.53
C VAL A 404 -4.33 -15.36 -6.34
N ILE A 405 -4.35 -15.46 -7.67
CA ILE A 405 -4.24 -14.28 -8.55
C ILE A 405 -5.50 -13.41 -8.47
N GLU A 406 -6.70 -13.99 -8.47
CA GLU A 406 -7.96 -13.24 -8.28
C GLU A 406 -7.96 -12.50 -6.94
N HIS A 407 -7.53 -13.16 -5.86
CA HIS A 407 -7.39 -12.54 -4.54
C HIS A 407 -6.44 -11.35 -4.59
N SER A 408 -5.28 -11.50 -5.23
CA SER A 408 -4.30 -10.42 -5.39
C SER A 408 -4.83 -9.17 -6.12
N LEU A 409 -5.92 -9.31 -6.86
CA LEU A 409 -6.53 -8.25 -7.65
C LEU A 409 -7.74 -7.60 -6.96
N ILE A 410 -8.11 -8.00 -5.73
CA ILE A 410 -9.23 -7.41 -4.97
C ILE A 410 -8.94 -5.94 -4.62
N GLY A 411 -9.99 -5.10 -4.59
CA GLY A 411 -9.91 -3.71 -4.14
C GLY A 411 -9.55 -2.69 -5.23
N ASP A 412 -9.37 -1.43 -4.81
CA ASP A 412 -9.23 -0.29 -5.72
C ASP A 412 -7.79 0.20 -5.92
N GLY A 413 -6.87 -0.23 -5.07
CA GLY A 413 -5.46 0.12 -5.11
C GLY A 413 -4.60 -1.09 -4.74
N PRO A 414 -3.28 -0.99 -4.91
CA PRO A 414 -2.39 -2.01 -4.40
C PRO A 414 -2.29 -1.80 -2.90
N ASP A 415 -3.10 -2.55 -2.17
CA ASP A 415 -2.77 -2.82 -0.78
C ASP A 415 -1.65 -3.88 -0.77
N GLY A 416 -1.13 -4.23 0.41
CA GLY A 416 0.02 -5.14 0.53
C GLY A 416 -0.14 -6.47 -0.22
N HIS A 417 -1.38 -6.93 -0.40
CA HIS A 417 -1.71 -8.23 -0.97
C HIS A 417 -1.54 -8.34 -2.49
N PHE A 418 -1.26 -7.31 -3.28
CA PHE A 418 -1.05 -7.49 -4.73
C PHE A 418 0.15 -8.40 -5.02
N ALA A 419 0.02 -9.43 -5.86
CA ALA A 419 1.07 -10.42 -6.10
C ALA A 419 1.96 -10.02 -7.26
N ASP A 420 3.24 -9.82 -6.98
CA ASP A 420 4.29 -9.99 -7.97
C ASP A 420 4.46 -11.46 -8.35
N VAL A 421 4.86 -11.70 -9.59
CA VAL A 421 4.88 -13.06 -10.14
C VAL A 421 6.13 -13.37 -10.96
N SER A 422 6.52 -14.64 -10.98
CA SER A 422 7.40 -15.23 -12.00
C SER A 422 6.77 -16.51 -12.53
N GLY A 423 7.09 -16.88 -13.77
CA GLY A 423 6.56 -18.09 -14.39
C GLY A 423 5.09 -18.04 -14.81
N VAL A 424 4.40 -16.92 -14.61
CA VAL A 424 3.05 -16.69 -15.12
C VAL A 424 2.94 -15.34 -15.83
N LYS A 425 1.97 -15.24 -16.75
CA LYS A 425 1.52 -13.98 -17.34
C LYS A 425 0.03 -13.83 -17.11
N ILE A 426 -0.38 -12.67 -16.64
CA ILE A 426 -1.73 -12.37 -16.17
C ILE A 426 -2.29 -11.23 -17.02
N ILE A 427 -3.48 -11.48 -17.59
CA ILE A 427 -4.30 -10.44 -18.21
C ILE A 427 -5.57 -10.33 -17.37
N TRP A 428 -5.89 -9.12 -16.94
CA TRP A 428 -7.01 -8.87 -16.04
C TRP A 428 -7.75 -7.57 -16.38
N ASP A 429 -8.99 -7.43 -15.91
CA ASP A 429 -9.89 -6.32 -16.21
C ASP A 429 -10.46 -5.73 -14.92
N LYS A 430 -10.05 -4.49 -14.60
CA LYS A 430 -10.50 -3.77 -13.39
C LYS A 430 -11.99 -3.46 -13.38
N SER A 431 -12.66 -3.43 -14.54
CA SER A 431 -14.09 -3.14 -14.62
C SER A 431 -14.98 -4.30 -14.13
N LYS A 432 -14.40 -5.49 -13.93
CA LYS A 432 -15.12 -6.66 -13.43
C LYS A 432 -15.17 -6.69 -11.90
N PRO A 433 -16.22 -7.32 -11.32
CA PRO A 433 -16.29 -7.53 -9.87
C PRO A 433 -15.06 -8.26 -9.32
N ASP A 434 -14.75 -7.99 -8.05
CA ASP A 434 -13.71 -8.67 -7.30
C ASP A 434 -13.92 -10.18 -7.33
N GLY A 435 -12.82 -10.94 -7.49
CA GLY A 435 -12.85 -12.39 -7.69
C GLY A 435 -13.20 -12.84 -9.11
N GLN A 436 -13.48 -11.91 -10.03
CA GLN A 436 -13.77 -12.21 -11.45
C GLN A 436 -12.94 -11.33 -12.41
N ARG A 437 -11.83 -10.77 -11.94
CA ARG A 437 -11.02 -9.80 -12.68
C ARG A 437 -10.06 -10.47 -13.67
N VAL A 438 -9.67 -11.72 -13.46
CA VAL A 438 -8.78 -12.44 -14.38
C VAL A 438 -9.49 -12.71 -15.71
N VAL A 439 -8.83 -12.31 -16.80
CA VAL A 439 -9.25 -12.63 -18.18
C VAL A 439 -8.51 -13.88 -18.66
N MET A 440 -7.20 -13.95 -18.45
CA MET A 440 -6.37 -15.08 -18.86
C MET A 440 -5.12 -15.18 -18.00
N ILE A 441 -4.73 -16.40 -17.66
CA ILE A 441 -3.43 -16.73 -17.08
C ILE A 441 -2.69 -17.65 -18.04
N LEU A 442 -1.44 -17.31 -18.35
CA LEU A 442 -0.53 -18.20 -19.05
C LEU A 442 0.53 -18.70 -18.07
N ALA A 443 0.67 -20.02 -17.99
CA ALA A 443 1.61 -20.74 -17.14
C ALA A 443 2.85 -21.16 -17.93
N ASN A 444 4.03 -21.01 -17.33
CA ASN A 444 5.29 -21.55 -17.86
C ASN A 444 5.28 -23.09 -17.76
N ASP A 445 5.61 -23.78 -18.85
CA ASP A 445 5.67 -25.24 -18.93
C ASP A 445 6.99 -25.85 -18.40
N GLY A 446 7.84 -25.03 -17.78
CA GLY A 446 9.16 -25.39 -17.29
C GLY A 446 10.23 -25.46 -18.37
N LYS A 447 9.86 -25.28 -19.64
CA LYS A 447 10.78 -25.21 -20.80
C LYS A 447 10.86 -23.79 -21.38
N GLY A 448 10.27 -22.82 -20.68
CA GLY A 448 10.22 -21.41 -21.10
C GLY A 448 9.06 -21.08 -22.03
N ASN A 449 8.18 -22.03 -22.36
CA ASN A 449 6.97 -21.74 -23.13
C ASN A 449 5.81 -21.44 -22.19
N PHE A 450 4.92 -20.55 -22.63
CA PHE A 450 3.72 -20.18 -21.88
C PHE A 450 2.48 -20.78 -22.55
N LYS A 451 1.64 -21.47 -21.77
CA LYS A 451 0.37 -22.07 -22.20
C LYS A 451 -0.77 -21.59 -21.31
N PRO A 452 -2.03 -21.55 -21.80
CA PRO A 452 -3.17 -21.28 -20.94
C PRO A 452 -3.16 -22.17 -19.69
N LEU A 453 -3.43 -21.56 -18.54
CA LEU A 453 -3.58 -22.28 -17.28
C LEU A 453 -4.73 -23.31 -17.43
N ASP A 454 -4.46 -24.55 -17.02
CA ASP A 454 -5.46 -25.61 -16.92
C ASP A 454 -5.82 -25.77 -15.44
N ASP A 455 -7.07 -25.50 -15.11
CA ASP A 455 -7.58 -25.52 -13.73
C ASP A 455 -7.30 -26.87 -13.02
N LYS A 456 -7.25 -27.99 -13.75
CA LYS A 456 -7.05 -29.33 -13.18
C LYS A 456 -5.60 -29.81 -13.21
N ALA A 457 -4.74 -29.14 -13.98
CA ALA A 457 -3.32 -29.48 -14.02
C ALA A 457 -2.62 -29.04 -12.73
N THR A 458 -1.53 -29.73 -12.38
CA THR A 458 -0.71 -29.39 -11.23
C THR A 458 0.50 -28.55 -11.62
N TYR A 459 0.83 -27.57 -10.80
CA TYR A 459 1.92 -26.63 -10.97
C TYR A 459 2.80 -26.59 -9.72
N LYS A 460 4.11 -26.49 -9.93
CA LYS A 460 5.11 -26.36 -8.87
C LYS A 460 5.43 -24.89 -8.67
N ILE A 461 5.04 -24.38 -7.51
CA ILE A 461 5.07 -22.96 -7.17
C ILE A 461 5.96 -22.71 -5.96
N ALA A 462 6.37 -21.47 -5.79
CA ALA A 462 7.07 -20.99 -4.60
C ALA A 462 6.48 -19.66 -4.14
N MET A 463 6.46 -19.42 -2.82
CA MET A 463 5.98 -18.18 -2.24
C MET A 463 6.62 -17.94 -0.87
N ASN A 464 6.44 -16.76 -0.30
CA ASN A 464 6.80 -16.54 1.10
C ASN A 464 5.85 -17.30 2.04
N HIS A 465 6.38 -17.74 3.19
CA HIS A 465 5.62 -18.54 4.15
C HIS A 465 4.43 -17.79 4.76
N TYR A 466 4.53 -16.47 4.92
CA TYR A 466 3.47 -15.63 5.47
C TYR A 466 2.18 -15.72 4.65
N ASN A 467 2.27 -15.54 3.32
CA ASN A 467 1.11 -15.73 2.45
C ASN A 467 0.68 -17.20 2.37
N PHE A 468 1.62 -18.15 2.41
CA PHE A 468 1.27 -19.58 2.39
C PHE A 468 0.39 -19.99 3.59
N GLU A 469 0.64 -19.41 4.76
CA GLU A 469 -0.12 -19.66 6.01
C GLU A 469 -1.38 -18.79 6.13
N GLY A 470 -1.71 -18.02 5.09
CA GLY A 470 -2.92 -17.23 4.99
C GLY A 470 -2.83 -15.80 5.52
N GLY A 471 -1.61 -15.29 5.68
CA GLY A 471 -1.36 -13.85 5.82
C GLY A 471 -1.90 -13.08 4.61
N GLU A 472 -2.44 -11.89 4.84
CA GLU A 472 -3.21 -11.12 3.84
C GLU A 472 -4.38 -11.91 3.21
N SER A 473 -4.93 -12.89 3.92
CA SER A 473 -6.06 -13.73 3.47
C SER A 473 -5.82 -14.59 2.24
N TYR A 474 -4.56 -14.87 1.89
CA TYR A 474 -4.24 -15.80 0.80
C TYR A 474 -4.71 -17.23 1.12
N ASP A 475 -5.32 -17.90 0.13
CA ASP A 475 -5.83 -19.27 0.30
C ASP A 475 -5.07 -20.28 -0.57
N PHE A 476 -4.16 -21.01 0.07
CA PHE A 476 -3.41 -22.14 -0.50
C PHE A 476 -3.96 -23.51 -0.08
N LYS A 477 -5.19 -23.57 0.46
CA LYS A 477 -5.82 -24.84 0.83
C LYS A 477 -5.90 -25.77 -0.38
N GLY A 478 -5.42 -27.00 -0.22
CA GLY A 478 -5.30 -28.00 -1.28
C GLY A 478 -3.87 -28.15 -1.83
N ALA A 479 -2.92 -27.31 -1.41
CA ALA A 479 -1.52 -27.50 -1.71
C ALA A 479 -0.98 -28.85 -1.19
N THR A 480 -0.09 -29.47 -1.95
CA THR A 480 0.56 -30.76 -1.66
C THR A 480 2.07 -30.66 -1.88
N ASN A 481 2.84 -31.68 -1.48
CA ASN A 481 4.31 -31.71 -1.60
C ASN A 481 4.96 -30.41 -1.07
N ILE A 482 4.62 -30.06 0.16
CA ILE A 482 5.02 -28.80 0.79
C ILE A 482 6.41 -28.96 1.38
N GLU A 483 7.35 -28.14 0.94
CA GLU A 483 8.69 -28.01 1.52
C GLU A 483 8.85 -26.59 2.09
N LYS A 484 9.07 -26.49 3.40
CA LYS A 484 9.34 -25.24 4.09
C LYS A 484 10.85 -25.03 4.15
N SER A 485 11.38 -24.15 3.30
CA SER A 485 12.80 -23.86 3.27
C SER A 485 13.27 -23.17 4.56
N LYS A 486 14.56 -23.31 4.88
CA LYS A 486 15.23 -22.50 5.91
C LYS A 486 15.79 -21.19 5.34
N LEU A 487 15.70 -20.99 4.03
CA LEU A 487 16.24 -19.80 3.36
C LEU A 487 15.25 -18.65 3.48
N ARG A 488 15.73 -17.51 4.01
CA ARG A 488 14.96 -16.27 4.00
C ARG A 488 14.82 -15.73 2.58
N MET A 489 13.79 -14.94 2.33
CA MET A 489 13.59 -14.26 1.05
C MET A 489 14.82 -13.41 0.67
N ALA A 490 15.39 -12.68 1.64
CA ALA A 490 16.62 -11.89 1.45
C ALA A 490 17.84 -12.76 1.10
N ASP A 491 17.98 -13.94 1.72
CA ASP A 491 19.09 -14.87 1.44
C ASP A 491 18.98 -15.45 0.03
N VAL A 492 17.76 -15.77 -0.40
CA VAL A 492 17.46 -16.23 -1.77
C VAL A 492 17.82 -15.17 -2.81
N MET A 493 17.40 -13.92 -2.58
CA MET A 493 17.76 -12.80 -3.46
C MET A 493 19.26 -12.53 -3.46
N THR A 494 19.93 -12.63 -2.31
CA THR A 494 21.38 -12.49 -2.18
C THR A 494 22.12 -13.55 -2.99
N ALA A 495 21.72 -14.82 -2.88
CA ALA A 495 22.30 -15.91 -3.65
C ALA A 495 22.08 -15.73 -5.16
N TYR A 496 20.90 -15.27 -5.56
CA TYR A 496 20.59 -14.95 -6.95
C TYR A 496 21.49 -13.82 -7.49
N LEU A 497 21.64 -12.72 -6.76
CA LEU A 497 22.47 -11.58 -7.16
C LEU A 497 23.96 -11.96 -7.28
N ARG A 498 24.49 -12.79 -6.37
CA ARG A 498 25.88 -13.29 -6.46
C ARG A 498 26.16 -14.08 -7.74
N LYS A 499 25.15 -14.77 -8.29
CA LYS A 499 25.26 -15.49 -9.58
C LYS A 499 25.22 -14.54 -10.79
N HIS A 500 24.81 -13.28 -10.60
CA HIS A 500 24.65 -12.28 -11.65
C HIS A 500 25.47 -11.02 -11.31
N PRO A 501 26.80 -10.99 -11.60
CA PRO A 501 27.66 -9.86 -11.25
C PRO A 501 27.20 -8.50 -11.77
N SER A 502 26.45 -8.50 -12.87
CA SER A 502 25.73 -7.35 -13.41
C SER A 502 24.30 -7.77 -13.74
N ILE A 503 23.32 -6.95 -13.37
CA ILE A 503 21.90 -7.25 -13.57
C ILE A 503 21.17 -6.06 -14.18
N THR A 504 20.30 -6.34 -15.14
CA THR A 504 19.50 -5.34 -15.85
C THR A 504 18.02 -5.61 -15.57
N PRO A 505 17.24 -4.59 -15.15
CA PRO A 505 15.82 -4.79 -14.94
C PRO A 505 15.15 -5.25 -16.23
N MET A 506 14.41 -6.35 -16.14
CA MET A 506 13.49 -6.73 -17.20
C MET A 506 12.42 -5.66 -17.33
N LYS A 507 11.94 -5.42 -18.55
CA LYS A 507 10.79 -4.55 -18.69
C LYS A 507 9.55 -5.30 -18.18
N PRO A 508 8.77 -4.67 -17.29
CA PRO A 508 7.54 -5.27 -16.78
C PRO A 508 6.56 -5.60 -17.91
N ASN A 509 6.12 -6.85 -17.94
CA ASN A 509 5.23 -7.41 -18.95
C ASN A 509 4.47 -8.69 -18.50
N ARG A 510 4.64 -9.13 -17.25
CA ARG A 510 3.99 -10.30 -16.65
C ARG A 510 2.55 -10.02 -16.24
N ILE A 511 2.22 -8.78 -15.84
CA ILE A 511 0.86 -8.41 -15.40
C ILE A 511 0.33 -7.25 -16.24
N VAL A 512 -0.77 -7.49 -16.96
CA VAL A 512 -1.36 -6.54 -17.92
C VAL A 512 -2.83 -6.28 -17.57
N CYS A 513 -3.15 -5.03 -17.26
CA CYS A 513 -4.53 -4.57 -17.08
C CYS A 513 -5.14 -4.16 -18.43
N VAL A 514 -6.34 -4.68 -18.74
CA VAL A 514 -7.17 -4.27 -19.87
C VAL A 514 -7.78 -2.90 -19.52
N LYS A 515 -7.53 -1.87 -20.34
CA LYS A 515 -8.13 -0.54 -20.15
C LYS A 515 -9.39 -0.40 -20.99
N ASP A 516 -10.50 0.02 -20.39
CA ASP A 516 -11.77 0.29 -21.06
C ASP A 516 -12.35 -0.90 -21.86
N GLY A 517 -11.98 -2.12 -21.48
CA GLY A 517 -12.33 -3.34 -22.22
C GLY A 517 -11.61 -3.43 -23.57
N ALA A 518 -10.49 -2.74 -23.77
CA ALA A 518 -9.67 -2.79 -24.97
C ALA A 518 -8.24 -3.26 -24.66
N LEU A 519 -7.76 -4.22 -25.45
CA LEU A 519 -6.37 -4.63 -25.46
C LEU A 519 -5.71 -3.89 -26.62
N SER A 520 -4.73 -3.03 -26.33
CA SER A 520 -3.92 -2.41 -27.38
C SER A 520 -2.92 -3.44 -27.91
N ILE A 521 -3.11 -3.82 -29.16
CA ILE A 521 -2.28 -4.77 -29.89
C ILE A 521 -1.47 -3.93 -30.89
N GLN A 522 -0.15 -3.85 -30.73
CA GLN A 522 0.70 -3.38 -31.83
C GLN A 522 0.85 -4.53 -32.82
N ASN A 523 0.87 -4.25 -34.12
CA ASN A 523 1.22 -5.24 -35.14
C ASN A 523 2.08 -4.52 -36.18
N ASN A 524 3.34 -4.96 -36.36
CA ASN A 524 4.29 -4.41 -37.32
C ASN A 524 4.38 -2.86 -37.31
N GLY A 525 4.65 -2.27 -36.14
CA GLY A 525 4.83 -0.82 -36.00
C GLY A 525 3.55 0.01 -35.89
N ASN A 526 2.39 -0.52 -36.31
CA ASN A 526 1.11 0.18 -36.19
C ASN A 526 0.39 -0.20 -34.89
N LEU A 527 0.06 0.81 -34.06
CA LEU A 527 -0.77 0.63 -32.88
C LEU A 527 -2.24 0.47 -33.32
N LYS A 528 -2.87 -0.68 -33.02
CA LYS A 528 -4.33 -0.82 -33.14
C LYS A 528 -4.92 -1.16 -31.77
N THR A 529 -5.74 -0.26 -31.26
CA THR A 529 -6.58 -0.52 -30.08
C THR A 529 -7.76 -1.37 -30.51
N ILE A 530 -7.87 -2.60 -30.00
CA ILE A 530 -9.03 -3.47 -30.25
C ILE A 530 -9.82 -3.58 -28.95
N SER A 531 -11.10 -3.17 -28.98
CA SER A 531 -12.04 -3.43 -27.89
C SER A 531 -12.36 -4.94 -27.84
N MET A 532 -12.10 -5.61 -26.72
CA MET A 532 -12.41 -7.03 -26.50
C MET A 532 -13.92 -7.31 -26.57
N ARG A 533 -14.79 -6.31 -26.37
CA ARG A 533 -16.23 -6.45 -26.55
C ARG A 533 -16.64 -6.77 -28.00
N ASN A 534 -15.75 -6.51 -28.96
CA ASN A 534 -16.00 -6.68 -30.40
C ASN A 534 -15.00 -7.64 -31.08
N ALA A 535 -14.25 -8.45 -30.32
CA ALA A 535 -13.25 -9.34 -30.90
C ALA A 535 -13.91 -10.65 -31.43
N PRO A 536 -13.67 -11.04 -32.71
CA PRO A 536 -14.27 -12.26 -33.28
C PRO A 536 -13.70 -13.54 -32.65
N ALA A 537 -14.46 -14.64 -32.68
CA ALA A 537 -14.05 -15.95 -32.14
C ALA A 537 -12.80 -16.56 -32.80
N SER A 538 -12.39 -16.04 -33.96
CA SER A 538 -11.14 -16.38 -34.67
C SER A 538 -9.99 -15.40 -34.38
N ALA A 539 -10.17 -14.45 -33.47
CA ALA A 539 -9.14 -13.48 -33.13
C ALA A 539 -7.96 -14.17 -32.46
N ARG A 540 -6.80 -14.17 -33.13
CA ARG A 540 -5.53 -14.38 -32.45
C ARG A 540 -5.19 -13.09 -31.70
N ILE A 541 -5.20 -13.16 -30.37
CA ILE A 541 -4.68 -12.07 -29.55
C ILE A 541 -3.15 -12.10 -29.68
N THR A 542 -2.63 -11.29 -30.58
CA THR A 542 -1.18 -11.02 -30.65
C THR A 542 -0.94 -9.74 -29.87
N ILE A 543 -0.38 -9.78 -28.67
CA ILE A 543 0.10 -8.55 -28.02
C ILE A 543 1.47 -8.25 -28.64
N ALA A 544 1.54 -7.50 -29.74
CA ALA A 544 2.83 -6.96 -30.16
C ALA A 544 3.02 -5.53 -29.60
N GLY A 545 4.29 -5.14 -29.51
CA GLY A 545 4.75 -3.83 -29.09
C GLY A 545 6.10 -3.50 -29.72
N GLY A 546 6.26 -2.30 -30.28
CA GLY A 546 7.49 -1.71 -30.87
C GLY A 546 7.26 -1.15 -32.29
N THR A 547 7.65 0.09 -32.62
CA THR A 547 9.06 0.50 -32.79
C THR A 547 9.44 1.88 -32.18
N GLY A 548 8.86 2.26 -31.03
CA GLY A 548 9.31 3.42 -30.23
C GLY A 548 9.95 3.02 -28.89
N PRO A 549 10.78 3.88 -28.27
CA PRO A 549 11.53 3.57 -27.06
C PRO A 549 10.59 3.28 -25.87
N GLY A 550 10.83 2.17 -25.17
CA GLY A 550 10.08 1.77 -23.97
C GLY A 550 9.15 0.56 -24.13
N VAL A 551 9.11 -0.07 -25.30
CA VAL A 551 8.51 -1.38 -25.67
C VAL A 551 9.35 -2.63 -25.29
N SER A 552 8.88 -3.69 -24.59
CA SER A 552 9.62 -4.98 -24.58
C SER A 552 8.69 -6.11 -24.95
N THR A 553 9.23 -6.97 -25.81
CA THR A 553 8.57 -8.05 -26.51
C THR A 553 8.35 -9.25 -25.59
N ILE A 554 7.13 -9.79 -25.59
CA ILE A 554 6.86 -11.16 -25.18
C ILE A 554 6.49 -11.95 -26.43
N TYR A 555 7.18 -13.05 -26.71
CA TYR A 555 6.73 -14.03 -27.69
C TYR A 555 5.76 -15.02 -27.01
N SER A 556 4.55 -15.17 -27.54
CA SER A 556 3.78 -16.40 -27.42
C SER A 556 2.99 -16.61 -28.70
N ALA A 557 3.13 -17.78 -29.31
CA ALA A 557 2.47 -18.13 -30.56
C ALA A 557 1.47 -19.26 -30.33
N PHE A 558 0.24 -19.01 -29.85
CA PHE A 558 -0.79 -20.07 -29.80
C PHE A 558 -2.22 -19.59 -30.08
N PRO A 559 -3.05 -20.42 -30.76
CA PRO A 559 -4.48 -20.19 -30.99
C PRO A 559 -5.35 -20.61 -29.77
N VAL A 560 -6.52 -19.97 -29.62
CA VAL A 560 -7.55 -20.32 -28.62
C VAL A 560 -8.36 -21.54 -29.09
N PRO A 561 -8.66 -22.56 -28.26
CA PRO A 561 -9.47 -23.71 -28.66
C PRO A 561 -10.97 -23.37 -28.69
N LEU A 562 -11.62 -23.53 -29.85
CA LEU A 562 -13.08 -23.51 -30.03
C LEU A 562 -13.63 -24.93 -29.95
N ALA A 563 -13.94 -25.42 -28.74
CA ALA A 563 -14.42 -26.80 -28.60
C ALA A 563 -15.87 -27.03 -29.10
N ASN A 564 -16.65 -25.98 -29.37
CA ASN A 564 -18.12 -26.10 -29.58
C ASN A 564 -18.71 -25.40 -30.83
N ALA A 565 -17.91 -25.03 -31.84
CA ALA A 565 -18.44 -24.37 -33.05
C ALA A 565 -18.89 -25.38 -34.12
N GLN A 566 -20.16 -25.33 -34.56
CA GLN A 566 -20.66 -26.08 -35.72
C GLN A 566 -20.73 -25.21 -36.99
N VAL A 567 -20.35 -25.78 -38.14
CA VAL A 567 -20.34 -25.09 -39.45
C VAL A 567 -21.57 -25.49 -40.27
N LEU A 568 -22.35 -24.50 -40.71
CA LEU A 568 -23.50 -24.69 -41.61
C LEU A 568 -23.21 -24.08 -42.99
N LYS A 569 -23.22 -24.89 -44.05
CA LYS A 569 -23.06 -24.41 -45.44
C LYS A 569 -24.42 -24.05 -46.03
N THR A 570 -24.57 -22.82 -46.53
CA THR A 570 -25.81 -22.37 -47.18
C THR A 570 -25.47 -21.60 -48.47
N GLY A 571 -26.21 -21.90 -49.55
CA GLY A 571 -25.89 -21.45 -50.92
C GLY A 571 -26.32 -20.02 -51.24
N LEU A 572 -26.26 -19.10 -50.28
CA LEU A 572 -26.66 -17.71 -50.46
C LEU A 572 -25.60 -16.92 -51.23
N LYS A 573 -26.05 -16.03 -52.11
CA LYS A 573 -25.20 -15.14 -52.89
C LYS A 573 -25.36 -13.71 -52.37
N ALA A 574 -24.24 -13.03 -52.10
CA ALA A 574 -24.24 -11.61 -51.80
C ALA A 574 -24.63 -10.80 -53.04
N SER A 575 -25.15 -9.59 -52.84
CA SER A 575 -25.28 -8.60 -53.92
C SER A 575 -23.91 -8.17 -54.44
N GLU A 576 -23.86 -7.49 -55.58
CA GLU A 576 -22.60 -7.11 -56.26
C GLU A 576 -21.69 -6.20 -55.42
N ASN A 577 -22.26 -5.45 -54.48
CA ASN A 577 -21.58 -4.63 -53.48
C ASN A 577 -21.25 -5.38 -52.18
N GLY A 578 -21.39 -6.70 -52.14
CA GLY A 578 -20.97 -7.55 -51.02
C GLY A 578 -21.90 -7.49 -49.80
N THR A 579 -23.13 -6.97 -49.95
CA THR A 579 -24.14 -6.95 -48.90
C THR A 579 -25.12 -8.11 -49.03
N PHE A 580 -25.71 -8.53 -47.92
CA PHE A 580 -26.79 -9.53 -47.93
C PHE A 580 -28.10 -8.85 -47.57
N GLU A 581 -29.17 -9.21 -48.27
CA GLU A 581 -30.50 -8.74 -47.94
C GLU A 581 -30.94 -9.32 -46.59
N TRP A 582 -31.44 -8.47 -45.70
CA TRP A 582 -31.82 -8.86 -44.34
C TRP A 582 -32.84 -10.00 -44.30
N LYS A 583 -33.78 -10.01 -45.25
CA LYS A 583 -34.78 -11.07 -45.42
C LYS A 583 -34.18 -12.47 -45.66
N ASP A 584 -33.00 -12.56 -46.27
CA ASP A 584 -32.33 -13.83 -46.57
C ASP A 584 -31.53 -14.33 -45.37
N ILE A 585 -31.01 -13.41 -44.54
CA ILE A 585 -30.44 -13.71 -43.24
C ILE A 585 -31.53 -14.22 -42.26
N GLN A 586 -32.74 -13.65 -42.31
CA GLN A 586 -33.87 -14.13 -41.49
C GLN A 586 -34.32 -15.55 -41.87
N LYS A 587 -34.25 -15.93 -43.15
CA LYS A 587 -34.53 -17.31 -43.58
C LYS A 587 -33.51 -18.31 -43.03
N LEU A 588 -32.23 -17.94 -42.92
CA LEU A 588 -31.20 -18.79 -42.29
C LEU A 588 -31.47 -19.05 -40.82
N ALA A 589 -31.87 -18.00 -40.11
CA ALA A 589 -32.21 -18.07 -38.70
C ALA A 589 -33.41 -19.02 -38.46
N GLN A 590 -34.41 -18.99 -39.35
CA GLN A 590 -35.55 -19.93 -39.35
C GLN A 590 -35.15 -21.39 -39.64
N VAL A 591 -34.22 -21.63 -40.58
CA VAL A 591 -33.71 -22.98 -40.89
C VAL A 591 -32.94 -23.58 -39.70
N TYR A 592 -32.18 -22.77 -38.95
CA TYR A 592 -31.49 -23.22 -37.74
C TYR A 592 -32.48 -23.54 -36.60
N LYS A 593 -33.49 -22.68 -36.42
CA LYS A 593 -34.59 -22.88 -35.46
C LYS A 593 -35.34 -24.20 -35.73
N GLY A 594 -35.61 -24.52 -37.00
CA GLY A 594 -36.28 -25.76 -37.41
C GLY A 594 -35.49 -27.05 -37.19
N LYS A 595 -34.15 -27.00 -37.08
CA LYS A 595 -33.32 -28.20 -36.84
C LYS A 595 -33.12 -28.54 -35.37
N ASN A 596 -33.10 -27.54 -34.48
CA ASN A 596 -32.75 -27.73 -33.07
C ASN A 596 -33.92 -27.45 -32.10
N GLY A 597 -35.07 -26.97 -32.59
CA GLY A 597 -36.31 -26.82 -31.80
C GLY A 597 -36.21 -25.86 -30.61
N LYS A 598 -35.17 -25.03 -30.53
CA LYS A 598 -34.90 -24.09 -29.44
C LYS A 598 -34.90 -22.66 -29.96
N ASP A 599 -35.46 -21.74 -29.17
CA ASP A 599 -35.58 -20.31 -29.47
C ASP A 599 -34.29 -19.50 -29.28
N GLU A 600 -33.17 -20.13 -28.96
CA GLU A 600 -31.94 -19.41 -28.60
C GLU A 600 -30.78 -19.77 -29.54
N ALA A 601 -30.69 -19.03 -30.64
CA ALA A 601 -29.40 -18.76 -31.28
C ALA A 601 -28.98 -17.36 -30.85
N THR A 602 -27.94 -17.25 -30.03
CA THR A 602 -27.46 -15.93 -29.56
C THR A 602 -26.62 -15.21 -30.62
N TRP A 603 -25.98 -15.94 -31.56
CA TRP A 603 -25.15 -15.36 -32.62
C TRP A 603 -25.11 -16.24 -33.89
N ILE A 604 -25.20 -15.62 -35.08
CA ILE A 604 -24.94 -16.26 -36.38
C ILE A 604 -23.80 -15.53 -37.08
N THR A 605 -22.74 -16.26 -37.44
CA THR A 605 -21.60 -15.72 -38.20
C THR A 605 -21.68 -16.20 -39.65
N VAL A 606 -21.79 -15.27 -40.61
CA VAL A 606 -21.82 -15.60 -42.04
C VAL A 606 -20.45 -15.34 -42.65
N VAL A 607 -19.89 -16.37 -43.27
CA VAL A 607 -18.61 -16.29 -43.98
C VAL A 607 -18.88 -16.38 -45.48
N ALA A 608 -18.67 -15.27 -46.19
CA ALA A 608 -18.84 -15.23 -47.64
C ALA A 608 -17.53 -15.63 -48.33
N HIS A 609 -17.65 -16.49 -49.34
CA HIS A 609 -16.54 -16.81 -50.24
C HIS A 609 -16.66 -15.98 -51.52
N PRO A 610 -15.59 -15.29 -51.95
CA PRO A 610 -15.63 -14.53 -53.19
C PRO A 610 -15.82 -15.47 -54.38
N ALA A 611 -16.63 -15.06 -55.36
CA ALA A 611 -16.74 -15.78 -56.62
C ALA A 611 -15.41 -15.64 -57.38
N ARG A 612 -14.67 -16.76 -57.47
CA ARG A 612 -13.46 -16.99 -58.29
C ARG A 612 -12.46 -15.82 -58.36
N GLY A 613 -11.41 -15.91 -57.54
CA GLY A 613 -10.11 -15.27 -57.82
C GLY A 613 -9.72 -14.06 -56.98
N GLY A 614 -10.58 -13.56 -56.09
CA GLY A 614 -10.22 -12.48 -55.15
C GLY A 614 -9.65 -13.01 -53.83
N ASN A 615 -8.53 -12.46 -53.36
CA ASN A 615 -7.99 -12.71 -52.02
C ASN A 615 -8.64 -11.78 -50.99
N GLY A 616 -9.61 -12.32 -50.25
CA GLY A 616 -10.25 -11.67 -49.11
C GLY A 616 -11.54 -12.37 -48.72
N HIS A 617 -11.68 -12.72 -47.44
CA HIS A 617 -12.97 -13.14 -46.88
C HIS A 617 -13.65 -11.93 -46.25
N THR A 618 -14.87 -11.63 -46.68
CA THR A 618 -15.72 -10.68 -45.96
C THR A 618 -16.54 -11.48 -44.95
N VAL A 619 -16.27 -11.24 -43.66
CA VAL A 619 -17.03 -11.84 -42.56
C VAL A 619 -17.92 -10.76 -41.98
N ILE A 620 -19.23 -10.97 -42.04
CA ILE A 620 -20.21 -10.09 -41.43
C ILE A 620 -20.78 -10.81 -40.22
N ALA A 621 -20.53 -10.26 -39.03
CA ALA A 621 -21.16 -10.71 -37.79
C ALA A 621 -22.24 -9.69 -37.42
N ALA A 622 -23.49 -10.14 -37.42
CA ALA A 622 -24.62 -9.32 -36.98
C ALA A 622 -25.29 -9.98 -35.77
N PRO A 623 -25.61 -9.23 -34.70
CA PRO A 623 -26.47 -9.74 -33.64
C PRO A 623 -27.87 -9.96 -34.23
N ILE A 624 -28.42 -11.16 -34.06
CA ILE A 624 -29.82 -11.42 -34.38
C ILE A 624 -30.48 -11.92 -33.11
N SER A 625 -31.18 -11.02 -32.42
CA SER A 625 -32.20 -11.44 -31.45
C SER A 625 -33.42 -11.82 -32.26
N ILE A 626 -33.73 -13.11 -32.34
CA ILE A 626 -35.03 -13.57 -32.84
C ILE A 626 -35.99 -13.49 -31.66
N LYS A 627 -36.77 -12.41 -31.57
CA LYS A 627 -38.04 -12.47 -30.83
C LYS A 627 -39.13 -12.96 -31.75
#